data_AF-A0A2E7MZV9-F1
#
_entry.id   AF-A0A2E7MZV9-F1
#
_cell.length_a   1.000
_cell.length_b   1.000
_cell.length_c   1.000
_cell.angle_alpha   90.00
_cell.angle_beta   90.00
_cell.angle_gamma   90.00
#
_symmetry.space_group_name_H-M   'P 1'
#
loop_
_entity.id
_entity.type
_entity.pdbx_description
1 polymer ?
#
loop_
_entity_poly.entity_id
_entity_poly.type
_entity_poly.pdbx_seq_one_letter_code
_entity_poly.pdbx_strand_id
1 'polypeptide(L)'
;METLIIAGACIITVFLGFWLHLRWSIQFISEQFQLLDSKIAEALTKTIENLPIGDIEPVNPVQMMIMQLIQDNMAKNPAKVIPKDEKGLFTAVEPE
;
A
#
# COMPACT_ATOMS: atom_id res chain seq x y z
N MET A 1 33.26 12.11 45.77
CA MET A 1 31.95 11.42 45.87
C MET A 1 30.84 12.25 45.23
N GLU A 2 30.75 13.55 45.49
CA GLU A 2 29.70 14.43 44.95
C GLU A 2 29.64 14.46 43.41
N THR A 3 30.78 14.52 42.74
CA THR A 3 30.87 14.51 41.27
C THR A 3 30.32 13.23 40.64
N LEU A 4 30.51 12.07 41.28
CA LEU A 4 29.96 10.79 40.83
C LEU A 4 28.43 10.75 40.96
N ILE A 5 27.89 11.31 42.05
CA ILE A 5 26.44 11.39 42.29
C ILE A 5 25.79 12.29 41.25
N ILE A 6 26.39 13.46 40.97
CA ILE A 6 25.88 14.40 39.96
C ILE A 6 25.92 13.77 38.57
N ALA A 7 27.03 13.14 38.20
CA ALA A 7 27.15 12.45 36.91
C ALA A 7 26.10 11.33 36.77
N GLY A 8 25.89 10.52 37.82
CA GLY A 8 24.86 9.48 37.83
C GLY A 8 23.45 10.05 37.68
N ALA A 9 23.14 11.14 38.37
CA ALA A 9 21.84 11.81 38.25
C ALA A 9 21.60 12.38 36.84
N CYS A 10 22.61 12.97 36.21
CA CYS A 10 22.51 13.45 34.83
C CYS A 10 22.24 12.32 33.83
N ILE A 11 22.89 11.16 34.00
CA ILE A 11 22.68 10.01 33.13
C ILE A 11 21.26 9.47 33.30
N ILE A 12 20.83 9.24 34.54
CA ILE A 12 19.51 8.70 34.84
C ILE A 12 18.39 9.61 34.32
N THR A 13 18.52 10.93 34.49
CA THR A 13 17.52 11.89 34.02
C THR A 13 17.40 11.90 32.49
N VAL A 14 18.50 11.79 31.75
CA VAL A 14 18.48 11.66 30.29
C VAL A 14 17.78 10.38 29.86
N PHE A 15 18.11 9.23 30.47
CA PHE A 15 17.48 7.96 30.12
C PHE A 15 15.99 7.92 30.48
N LEU A 16 15.59 8.46 31.63
CA LEU A 16 14.19 8.56 32.02
C LEU A 16 13.40 9.50 31.10
N GLY A 17 13.98 10.65 30.76
CA GLY A 17 13.37 11.60 29.82
C GLY A 17 13.17 10.97 28.44
N PHE A 18 14.18 10.26 27.94
CA PHE A 18 14.09 9.55 26.66
C PHE A 18 13.04 8.44 26.67
N TRP A 19 12.97 7.66 27.75
CA TRP A 19 11.98 6.60 27.91
C TRP A 19 10.55 7.14 27.96
N LEU A 20 10.33 8.21 28.73
CA LEU A 20 9.02 8.87 28.82
C LEU A 20 8.61 9.43 27.45
N HIS A 21 9.54 10.08 26.75
CA HIS A 21 9.29 10.63 25.41
C HIS A 21 8.90 9.54 24.41
N LEU A 22 9.61 8.41 24.38
CA LEU A 22 9.27 7.28 23.53
C LEU A 22 7.86 6.74 23.83
N ARG A 23 7.52 6.59 25.12
CA ARG A 23 6.22 6.06 25.52
C ARG A 23 5.07 6.97 25.08
N TRP A 24 5.22 8.28 25.22
CA TRP A 24 4.23 9.25 24.73
C TRP A 24 4.15 9.28 23.21
N SER A 25 5.28 9.23 22.52
CA SER A 25 5.30 9.21 21.04
C SER A 25 4.56 8.00 20.48
N ILE A 26 4.69 6.81 21.09
CA ILE A 26 3.96 5.61 20.66
C ILE A 26 2.44 5.79 20.83
N GLN A 27 2.00 6.34 21.95
CA GLN A 27 0.57 6.60 22.19
C GLN A 27 0.02 7.60 21.17
N PHE A 28 0.73 8.70 20.95
CA PHE A 28 0.34 9.71 19.96
C PHE A 28 0.25 9.12 18.55
N ILE A 29 1.23 8.32 18.12
CA ILE A 29 1.20 7.67 16.80
C ILE A 29 0.01 6.71 16.69
N SER A 30 -0.29 5.94 17.74
CA SER A 30 -1.42 5.04 17.77
C SER A 30 -2.76 5.76 17.60
N GLU A 31 -2.95 6.89 18.28
CA GLU A 31 -4.17 7.70 18.14
C GLU A 31 -4.32 8.25 16.72
N GLN A 32 -3.23 8.75 16.13
CA GLN A 32 -3.24 9.27 14.77
C GLN A 32 -3.49 8.17 13.74
N PHE A 33 -2.96 6.96 13.96
CA PHE A 33 -3.24 5.81 13.11
C PHE A 33 -4.71 5.39 13.15
N GLN A 34 -5.31 5.34 14.35
CA GLN A 34 -6.75 5.02 14.48
C GLN A 34 -7.62 6.07 13.81
N LEU A 35 -7.27 7.34 13.91
CA LEU A 35 -7.98 8.43 13.24
C LEU A 35 -7.82 8.37 11.72
N LEU A 36 -6.62 8.04 11.23
CA LEU A 36 -6.38 7.82 9.80
C LEU A 36 -7.19 6.65 9.26
N ASP A 37 -7.18 5.51 9.98
CA ASP A 37 -7.95 4.32 9.60
C ASP A 37 -9.45 4.60 9.54
N SER A 38 -9.99 5.29 10.55
CA SER A 38 -11.39 5.73 10.56
C SER A 38 -11.73 6.64 9.38
N LYS A 39 -10.85 7.57 9.01
CA LYS A 39 -11.05 8.45 7.84
C LYS A 39 -10.96 7.69 6.52
N ILE A 40 -10.08 6.69 6.42
CA ILE A 40 -9.97 5.84 5.24
C ILE A 40 -11.25 5.02 5.09
N ALA A 41 -11.74 4.40 6.16
CA ALA A 41 -13.00 3.67 6.16
C ALA A 41 -14.18 4.55 5.72
N GLU A 42 -14.29 5.76 6.28
CA GLU A 42 -15.33 6.73 5.90
C GLU A 42 -15.21 7.15 4.42
N ALA A 43 -14.00 7.41 3.93
CA ALA A 43 -13.75 7.74 2.53
C ALA A 43 -14.11 6.57 1.60
N LEU A 44 -13.82 5.33 1.99
CA LEU A 44 -14.18 4.12 1.24
C LEU A 44 -15.69 3.93 1.20
N THR A 45 -16.38 4.05 2.34
CA THR A 45 -17.85 3.98 2.40
C THR A 45 -18.48 5.05 1.52
N LYS A 46 -18.05 6.31 1.62
CA LYS A 46 -18.54 7.39 0.75
C LYS A 46 -18.23 7.13 -0.72
N THR A 47 -17.08 6.55 -1.04
CA THR A 47 -16.74 6.23 -2.44
C THR A 47 -17.60 5.10 -2.97
N ILE A 48 -17.95 4.10 -2.14
CA ILE A 48 -18.88 3.01 -2.49
C ILE A 48 -20.32 3.52 -2.62
N GLU A 49 -20.76 4.42 -1.75
CA GLU A 49 -22.08 5.05 -1.83
C GLU A 49 -22.22 6.00 -3.03
N ASN A 50 -21.15 6.71 -3.38
CA ASN A 50 -21.09 7.57 -4.56
C ASN A 50 -20.60 6.82 -5.82
N LEU A 51 -20.28 5.53 -5.72
CA LEU A 51 -20.06 4.69 -6.88
C LEU A 51 -21.44 4.52 -7.53
N PRO A 52 -21.60 4.87 -8.81
CA PRO A 52 -22.82 4.56 -9.55
C PRO A 52 -22.91 3.05 -9.77
N ILE A 53 -23.22 2.29 -8.72
CA ILE A 53 -23.59 0.88 -8.80
C ILE A 53 -25.04 0.84 -9.33
N GLY A 54 -25.18 1.07 -10.64
CA GLY A 54 -26.48 1.07 -11.31
C GLY A 54 -26.57 1.94 -12.56
N ASP A 55 -25.80 3.03 -12.64
CA ASP A 55 -25.73 3.84 -13.87
C ASP A 55 -24.53 3.40 -14.70
N ILE A 56 -24.75 2.28 -15.40
CA ILE A 56 -23.91 1.82 -16.50
C ILE A 56 -23.90 2.97 -17.51
N GLU A 57 -22.83 3.77 -17.57
CA GLU A 57 -22.60 4.61 -18.75
C GLU A 57 -22.60 3.64 -19.94
N PRO A 58 -23.49 3.82 -20.94
CA PRO A 58 -23.50 2.93 -22.09
C PRO A 58 -22.10 2.94 -22.68
N VAL A 59 -21.48 1.76 -22.80
CA VAL A 59 -20.11 1.59 -23.33
C VAL A 59 -19.95 2.47 -24.56
N ASN A 60 -19.10 3.50 -24.44
CA ASN A 60 -18.91 4.46 -25.50
C ASN A 60 -18.45 3.70 -26.77
N PRO A 61 -19.04 3.94 -27.96
CA PRO A 61 -18.71 3.22 -29.20
C PRO A 61 -17.20 3.15 -29.49
N VAL A 62 -16.45 4.18 -29.09
CA VAL A 62 -14.99 4.21 -29.21
C VAL A 62 -14.31 3.18 -28.30
N GLN A 63 -14.79 3.02 -27.07
CA GLN A 63 -14.26 2.02 -26.12
C GLN A 63 -14.56 0.59 -26.58
N MET A 64 -15.74 0.35 -27.17
CA MET A 64 -16.08 -0.92 -27.82
C MET A 64 -15.14 -1.21 -28.99
N MET A 65 -14.86 -0.23 -29.84
CA MET A 65 -13.94 -0.37 -30.97
C MET A 65 -12.51 -0.65 -30.51
N ILE A 66 -12.03 0.04 -29.46
CA ILE A 66 -10.71 -0.21 -28.88
C ILE A 66 -10.64 -1.62 -28.29
N MET A 67 -11.68 -2.05 -27.56
CA MET A 67 -11.76 -3.40 -27.02
C MET A 67 -11.71 -4.46 -28.13
N GLN A 68 -12.45 -4.26 -29.23
CA GLN A 68 -12.40 -5.15 -30.39
C GLN A 68 -11.02 -5.18 -31.05
N LEU A 69 -10.37 -4.02 -31.21
CA LEU A 69 -9.00 -3.95 -31.75
C LEU A 69 -7.98 -4.66 -30.86
N ILE A 70 -8.11 -4.55 -29.53
CA ILE A 70 -7.25 -5.26 -28.57
C ILE A 70 -7.52 -6.77 -28.66
N GLN A 71 -8.79 -7.19 -28.70
CA GLN A 71 -9.17 -8.60 -28.84
C GLN A 71 -8.66 -9.20 -30.16
N ASP A 72 -8.80 -8.47 -31.27
CA ASP A 72 -8.30 -8.90 -32.58
C ASP A 72 -6.77 -8.99 -32.61
N ASN A 73 -6.07 -8.06 -31.96
CA ASN A 73 -4.60 -8.11 -31.86
C ASN A 73 -4.12 -9.23 -30.93
N MET A 74 -4.80 -9.49 -29.82
CA MET A 74 -4.50 -10.63 -28.94
C MET A 74 -4.85 -11.97 -29.59
N ALA A 75 -5.88 -12.02 -30.43
CA ALA A 75 -6.21 -13.22 -31.20
C ALA A 75 -5.16 -13.50 -32.30
N LYS A 76 -4.64 -12.43 -32.93
CA LYS A 76 -3.58 -12.54 -33.95
C LYS A 76 -2.20 -12.82 -33.36
N ASN A 77 -1.90 -12.26 -32.18
CA ASN A 77 -0.65 -12.46 -31.44
C ASN A 77 -0.99 -12.87 -30.00
N PRO A 78 -1.39 -14.13 -29.77
CA PRO A 78 -1.65 -14.61 -28.42
C PRO A 78 -0.37 -14.41 -27.60
N ALA A 79 -0.53 -13.84 -26.40
CA ALA A 79 0.59 -13.61 -25.49
C ALA A 79 1.35 -14.93 -25.32
N LYS A 80 2.59 -14.98 -25.85
CA LYS A 80 3.42 -16.17 -25.79
C LYS A 80 3.72 -16.45 -24.31
N VAL A 81 3.12 -17.50 -23.78
CA VAL A 81 3.31 -17.91 -22.38
C VAL A 81 4.72 -18.49 -22.27
N ILE A 82 5.62 -17.75 -21.62
CA ILE A 82 6.97 -18.23 -21.34
C ILE A 82 6.87 -19.29 -20.24
N PRO A 83 7.27 -20.56 -20.48
CA PRO A 83 7.22 -21.60 -19.47
C PRO A 83 8.17 -21.28 -18.31
N LYS A 84 7.73 -21.57 -17.08
CA LYS A 84 8.53 -21.45 -15.86
C LYS A 84 9.19 -22.79 -15.52
N ASP A 85 10.39 -22.74 -14.97
CA ASP A 85 11.09 -23.93 -14.45
C ASP A 85 10.51 -24.39 -13.10
N GLU A 86 11.00 -25.52 -12.59
CA GLU A 86 10.59 -26.10 -11.30
C GLU A 86 10.94 -25.22 -10.08
N LYS A 87 11.73 -24.16 -10.29
CA LYS A 87 12.11 -23.16 -9.28
C LYS A 87 11.31 -21.86 -9.43
N GLY A 88 10.36 -21.81 -10.37
CA GLY A 88 9.50 -20.67 -10.63
C GLY A 88 10.16 -19.54 -11.43
N LEU A 89 11.36 -19.76 -11.99
CA LEU A 89 12.08 -18.79 -12.82
C LEU A 89 11.60 -18.91 -14.28
N PHE A 90 11.47 -17.76 -14.95
CA PHE A 90 11.08 -17.73 -16.36
C PHE A 90 12.22 -18.28 -17.22
N THR A 91 11.95 -19.28 -18.04
CA THR A 91 12.95 -19.85 -18.94
C THR A 91 13.16 -18.92 -20.14
N ALA A 92 14.41 -18.58 -20.47
CA ALA A 92 14.74 -17.69 -21.58
C ALA A 92 14.69 -18.39 -22.95
N VAL A 93 13.75 -19.32 -23.14
CA VAL A 93 13.54 -19.91 -24.46
C VAL A 93 12.79 -18.88 -25.28
N GLU A 94 13.51 -18.21 -26.19
CA GLU A 94 12.88 -17.39 -27.22
C GLU A 94 11.96 -18.29 -28.04
N PRO A 95 10.66 -18.02 -28.06
CA PRO A 95 9.74 -18.79 -28.87
C PRO A 95 9.88 -18.35 -30.33
N GLU A 96 10.18 -19.29 -31.24
CA GLU A 96 10.18 -19.08 -32.70
C GLU A 96 8.91 -18.37 -33.21
#